data_AF-A0A9E0G1F4-F1
#
_entry.id   AF-A0A9E0G1F4-F1
#
_cell.length_a   1.000
_cell.length_b   1.000
_cell.length_c   1.000
_cell.angle_alpha   90.00
_cell.angle_beta   90.00
_cell.angle_gamma   90.00
#
_symmetry.space_group_name_H-M   'P 1'
#
loop_
_entity.id
_entity.type
_entity.pdbx_description
1 polymer ?
#
loop_
_entity_poly.entity_id
_entity_poly.type
_entity_poly.pdbx_seq_one_letter_code
_entity_poly.pdbx_strand_id
1 'polypeptide(L)'
;MPRLIFVFLCLFSVPVYAGTYEGYRKITLSGAGEERINLQGKSAVVTLSDFSGYALILNGGHVVFTGTAQSDKPALEDGGKRAILRIKNAEAITGHDAVIDAGGGHGLDALIVGNDDGRLPVVTLERVKLIGGWNNWPYEEGEYHGDALQDYMGVKSFTITDSVIVANNTGFFADPQHPVERITLKNVRFEYGVKSSGYALYLKNTNAKSTYVPEIVLENVSVRERHECIFGRECPAEMYSVHPPKQHPKGAVRRGDEVCWPELPEIKGCVRVVGDN
;
A
#
# COMPACT_ATOMS: atom_id res chain seq x y z
N MET A 1 -32.74 -25.74 -47.22
CA MET A 1 -33.21 -24.88 -46.11
C MET A 1 -32.17 -24.93 -45.00
N PRO A 2 -31.61 -23.79 -44.56
CA PRO A 2 -30.48 -23.75 -43.64
C PRO A 2 -30.91 -24.05 -42.19
N ARG A 3 -30.06 -24.75 -41.44
CA ARG A 3 -30.23 -25.00 -40.01
C ARG A 3 -29.70 -23.80 -39.24
N LEU A 4 -30.59 -23.13 -38.50
CA LEU A 4 -30.26 -22.03 -37.59
C LEU A 4 -29.62 -22.63 -36.32
N ILE A 5 -28.36 -22.30 -36.05
CA ILE A 5 -27.66 -22.65 -34.81
C ILE A 5 -27.99 -21.55 -33.79
N PHE A 6 -28.68 -21.90 -32.70
CA PHE A 6 -28.82 -21.01 -31.55
C PHE A 6 -27.52 -21.07 -30.73
N VAL A 7 -26.80 -19.96 -30.69
CA VAL A 7 -25.70 -19.75 -29.74
C VAL A 7 -26.32 -19.31 -28.41
N PHE A 8 -26.22 -20.17 -27.39
CA PHE A 8 -26.55 -19.80 -26.02
C PHE A 8 -25.46 -18.85 -25.50
N LEU A 9 -25.81 -17.57 -25.33
CA LEU A 9 -24.99 -16.62 -24.60
C LEU A 9 -25.27 -16.82 -23.10
N CYS A 10 -24.37 -17.51 -22.39
CA CYS A 10 -24.41 -17.56 -20.93
C CYS A 10 -24.00 -16.21 -20.36
N LEU A 11 -24.98 -15.36 -20.05
CA LEU A 11 -24.80 -14.20 -19.18
C LEU A 11 -24.61 -14.70 -17.75
N PHE A 12 -23.37 -14.76 -17.28
CA PHE A 12 -23.07 -14.93 -15.86
C PHE A 12 -23.34 -13.59 -15.15
N SER A 13 -24.53 -13.45 -14.56
CA SER A 13 -24.82 -12.41 -13.59
C SER A 13 -24.16 -12.78 -12.25
N VAL A 14 -23.11 -12.06 -11.87
CA VAL A 14 -22.52 -12.14 -10.53
C VAL A 14 -23.49 -11.43 -9.57
N PRO A 15 -23.98 -12.07 -8.50
CA PRO A 15 -24.91 -11.42 -7.59
C PRO A 15 -24.17 -10.39 -6.72
N VAL A 16 -24.50 -9.11 -6.89
CA VAL A 16 -24.11 -8.04 -5.98
C VAL A 16 -25.09 -8.03 -4.81
N TYR A 17 -24.70 -8.60 -3.67
CA TYR A 17 -25.48 -8.52 -2.43
C TYR A 17 -25.25 -7.18 -1.74
N ALA A 18 -26.15 -6.23 -1.96
CA ALA A 18 -26.24 -5.00 -1.18
C ALA A 18 -27.35 -5.15 -0.13
N GLY A 19 -26.99 -5.29 1.15
CA GLY A 19 -27.94 -5.24 2.25
C GLY A 19 -27.35 -4.55 3.47
N THR A 20 -28.19 -3.79 4.18
CA THR A 20 -27.86 -3.03 5.39
C THR A 20 -28.10 -3.87 6.63
N TYR A 21 -27.08 -4.09 7.47
CA TYR A 21 -27.18 -4.96 8.66
C TYR A 21 -26.41 -4.40 9.87
N GLU A 22 -26.91 -4.63 11.09
CA GLU A 22 -26.28 -4.27 12.37
C GLU A 22 -25.41 -5.40 12.93
N GLY A 23 -24.27 -5.05 13.54
CA GLY A 23 -23.29 -5.99 14.13
C GLY A 23 -22.06 -6.24 13.25
N TYR A 24 -20.92 -6.56 13.88
CA TYR A 24 -19.65 -6.88 13.20
C TYR A 24 -19.89 -7.87 12.04
N ARG A 25 -19.70 -7.42 10.80
CA ARG A 25 -19.80 -8.29 9.63
C ARG A 25 -18.50 -9.08 9.52
N LYS A 26 -18.53 -10.40 9.71
CA LYS A 26 -17.48 -11.27 9.16
C LYS A 26 -17.67 -11.31 7.66
N ILE A 27 -16.77 -10.66 6.93
CA ILE A 27 -16.78 -10.65 5.46
C ILE A 27 -15.81 -11.75 5.02
N THR A 28 -16.31 -12.73 4.28
CA THR A 28 -15.53 -13.78 3.60
C THR A 28 -15.91 -13.73 2.14
N LEU A 29 -14.92 -13.50 1.28
CA LEU A 29 -15.12 -13.30 -0.15
C LEU A 29 -14.39 -14.38 -0.93
N SER A 30 -14.92 -14.79 -2.08
CA SER A 30 -14.36 -15.82 -2.97
C SER A 30 -14.80 -15.59 -4.43
N GLY A 31 -13.89 -15.71 -5.42
CA GLY A 31 -14.19 -15.54 -6.87
C GLY A 31 -13.24 -14.58 -7.64
N ALA A 32 -13.74 -13.81 -8.62
CA ALA A 32 -13.05 -12.67 -9.24
C ALA A 32 -13.98 -11.43 -9.39
N GLY A 33 -13.46 -10.19 -9.29
CA GLY A 33 -14.26 -8.95 -9.50
C GLY A 33 -13.86 -7.74 -8.65
N GLU A 34 -14.74 -6.74 -8.50
CA GLU A 34 -14.57 -5.67 -7.50
C GLU A 34 -15.75 -5.72 -6.53
N GLU A 35 -15.50 -5.67 -5.22
CA GLU A 35 -16.57 -5.61 -4.22
C GLU A 35 -16.49 -4.33 -3.40
N ARG A 36 -17.61 -3.61 -3.36
CA ARG A 36 -17.77 -2.38 -2.58
C ARG A 36 -18.72 -2.61 -1.42
N ILE A 37 -18.23 -2.41 -0.20
CA ILE A 37 -19.00 -2.58 1.02
C ILE A 37 -19.04 -1.25 1.77
N ASN A 38 -20.24 -0.69 1.91
CA ASN A 38 -20.48 0.46 2.77
C ASN A 38 -20.87 -0.02 4.17
N LEU A 39 -20.10 0.39 5.17
CA LEU A 39 -20.26 0.01 6.57
C LEU A 39 -21.20 0.94 7.34
N GLN A 40 -21.65 2.06 6.76
CA GLN A 40 -22.58 3.01 7.38
C GLN A 40 -22.20 3.42 8.82
N GLY A 41 -20.90 3.62 9.07
CA GLY A 41 -20.36 3.97 10.39
C GLY A 41 -20.20 2.79 11.36
N LYS A 42 -20.45 1.54 10.93
CA LYS A 42 -20.30 0.33 11.76
C LYS A 42 -18.91 -0.29 11.64
N SER A 43 -18.52 -1.06 12.65
CA SER A 43 -17.27 -1.83 12.61
C SER A 43 -17.40 -3.08 11.75
N ALA A 44 -16.31 -3.47 11.08
CA ALA A 44 -16.21 -4.70 10.29
C ALA A 44 -14.99 -5.53 10.69
N VAL A 45 -15.15 -6.86 10.68
CA VAL A 45 -14.02 -7.80 10.77
C VAL A 45 -13.94 -8.55 9.45
N VAL A 46 -12.86 -8.34 8.71
CA VAL A 46 -12.67 -8.91 7.38
C VAL A 46 -11.66 -10.03 7.47
N THR A 47 -12.08 -11.25 7.12
CA THR A 47 -11.16 -12.37 6.94
C THR A 47 -10.89 -12.51 5.46
N LEU A 48 -9.64 -12.24 5.08
CA LEU A 48 -9.19 -12.33 3.70
C LEU A 48 -8.94 -13.79 3.33
N SER A 49 -9.55 -14.25 2.24
CA SER A 49 -9.41 -15.62 1.72
C SER A 49 -9.31 -15.60 0.20
N ASP A 50 -8.10 -15.77 -0.32
CA ASP A 50 -7.75 -15.96 -1.74
C ASP A 50 -8.55 -15.12 -2.74
N PHE A 51 -8.03 -13.93 -3.02
CA PHE A 51 -8.65 -12.90 -3.83
C PHE A 51 -8.09 -12.83 -5.25
N SER A 52 -8.02 -13.96 -5.96
CA SER A 52 -7.45 -14.00 -7.32
C SER A 52 -8.19 -13.05 -8.28
N GLY A 53 -7.74 -11.79 -8.36
CA GLY A 53 -8.34 -10.73 -9.14
C GLY A 53 -9.43 -9.90 -8.45
N TYR A 54 -9.35 -9.64 -7.14
CA TYR A 54 -10.25 -8.69 -6.47
C TYR A 54 -9.61 -7.41 -5.94
N ALA A 55 -10.39 -6.33 -6.05
CA ALA A 55 -10.27 -5.15 -5.20
C ALA A 55 -11.45 -5.12 -4.20
N LEU A 56 -11.15 -5.09 -2.90
CA LEU A 56 -12.13 -4.88 -1.84
C LEU A 56 -12.11 -3.42 -1.41
N ILE A 57 -13.23 -2.71 -1.56
CA ILE A 57 -13.40 -1.34 -1.11
C ILE A 57 -14.33 -1.31 0.10
N LEU A 58 -13.78 -0.95 1.27
CA LEU A 58 -14.54 -0.78 2.51
C LEU A 58 -14.73 0.71 2.79
N ASN A 59 -15.95 1.13 3.15
CA ASN A 59 -16.27 2.54 3.38
C ASN A 59 -16.95 2.75 4.73
N GLY A 60 -16.32 3.47 5.67
CA GLY A 60 -16.90 3.80 6.98
C GLY A 60 -16.38 2.98 8.17
N GLY A 61 -16.60 3.50 9.38
CA GLY A 61 -16.47 2.73 10.63
C GLY A 61 -15.05 2.32 11.03
N HIS A 62 -14.94 1.24 11.83
CA HIS A 62 -13.66 0.66 12.25
C HIS A 62 -13.44 -0.65 11.51
N VAL A 63 -12.33 -0.78 10.81
CA VAL A 63 -12.05 -1.97 10.00
C VAL A 63 -10.93 -2.76 10.65
N VAL A 64 -11.22 -4.03 10.98
CA VAL A 64 -10.21 -5.01 11.39
C VAL A 64 -10.05 -6.04 10.27
N PHE A 65 -8.83 -6.35 9.84
CA PHE A 65 -8.59 -7.35 8.81
C PHE A 65 -7.46 -8.32 9.13
N THR A 66 -7.58 -9.56 8.65
CA THR A 66 -6.62 -10.67 8.83
C THR A 66 -6.71 -11.64 7.65
N GLY A 67 -5.76 -12.58 7.49
CA GLY A 67 -5.79 -13.61 6.45
C GLY A 67 -5.02 -13.25 5.18
N THR A 68 -5.32 -13.89 4.05
CA THR A 68 -4.52 -13.75 2.82
C THR A 68 -5.35 -13.28 1.64
N ALA A 69 -4.85 -12.29 0.92
CA ALA A 69 -5.34 -11.80 -0.35
C ALA A 69 -4.20 -11.78 -1.37
N GLN A 70 -4.44 -12.24 -2.59
CA GLN A 70 -3.44 -12.25 -3.65
C GLN A 70 -4.11 -11.94 -4.98
N SER A 71 -3.50 -11.09 -5.80
CA SER A 71 -3.93 -10.85 -7.18
C SER A 71 -2.77 -11.07 -8.14
N ASP A 72 -3.02 -11.88 -9.17
CA ASP A 72 -2.16 -12.09 -10.33
C ASP A 72 -2.64 -11.31 -11.58
N LYS A 73 -3.77 -10.61 -11.46
CA LYS A 73 -4.37 -9.85 -12.56
C LYS A 73 -3.86 -8.42 -12.57
N PRO A 74 -3.66 -7.83 -13.77
CA PRO A 74 -3.36 -6.42 -13.88
C PRO A 74 -4.51 -5.57 -13.34
N ALA A 75 -4.20 -4.33 -12.95
CA ALA A 75 -5.19 -3.28 -12.85
C ALA A 75 -5.97 -3.22 -14.18
N LEU A 76 -7.31 -3.40 -14.14
CA LEU A 76 -8.14 -3.25 -15.33
C LEU A 76 -8.09 -1.78 -15.81
N GLU A 77 -8.24 -1.54 -17.10
CA GLU A 77 -7.97 -0.26 -17.80
C GLU A 77 -8.81 0.98 -17.39
N ASP A 78 -9.68 0.87 -16.39
CA ASP A 78 -10.46 2.02 -15.92
C ASP A 78 -9.59 2.85 -14.94
N GLY A 79 -8.97 3.91 -15.47
CA GLY A 79 -7.97 4.83 -14.90
C GLY A 79 -8.21 5.36 -13.48
N GLY A 80 -8.07 4.47 -12.50
CA GLY A 80 -8.20 4.78 -11.08
C GLY A 80 -7.12 4.09 -10.25
N LYS A 81 -6.66 4.78 -9.20
CA LYS A 81 -5.80 4.22 -8.14
C LYS A 81 -6.43 2.94 -7.58
N ARG A 82 -5.84 1.79 -7.87
CA ARG A 82 -6.38 0.46 -7.53
C ARG A 82 -5.48 -0.22 -6.50
N ALA A 83 -6.12 -0.83 -5.51
CA ALA A 83 -5.47 -1.72 -4.56
C ALA A 83 -6.23 -3.02 -4.42
N ILE A 84 -5.57 -4.09 -3.97
CA ILE A 84 -6.27 -5.30 -3.52
C ILE A 84 -7.21 -4.97 -2.37
N LEU A 85 -6.74 -4.19 -1.41
CA LEU A 85 -7.56 -3.69 -0.31
C LEU A 85 -7.53 -2.17 -0.28
N ARG A 86 -8.70 -1.55 -0.39
CA ARG A 86 -8.87 -0.10 -0.26
C ARG A 86 -9.85 0.20 0.84
N ILE A 87 -9.41 0.96 1.84
CA ILE A 87 -10.25 1.32 2.99
C ILE A 87 -10.41 2.83 3.02
N LYS A 88 -11.67 3.26 2.97
CA LYS A 88 -12.10 4.66 2.88
C LYS A 88 -12.99 5.07 4.03
N ASN A 89 -12.94 6.35 4.37
CA ASN A 89 -13.80 7.01 5.37
C ASN A 89 -13.90 6.24 6.69
N ALA A 90 -12.85 5.51 7.04
CA ALA A 90 -12.76 4.76 8.28
C ALA A 90 -12.26 5.71 9.38
N GLU A 91 -12.66 5.45 10.63
CA GLU A 91 -12.12 6.14 11.79
C GLU A 91 -10.83 5.47 12.26
N ALA A 92 -10.81 4.14 12.23
CA ALA A 92 -9.69 3.31 12.61
C ALA A 92 -9.57 2.10 11.68
N ILE A 93 -8.33 1.73 11.40
CA ILE A 93 -7.97 0.58 10.56
C ILE A 93 -6.95 -0.25 11.33
N THR A 94 -7.24 -1.54 11.50
CA THR A 94 -6.36 -2.49 12.17
C THR A 94 -6.14 -3.71 11.28
N GLY A 95 -4.91 -3.94 10.85
CA GLY A 95 -4.51 -5.17 10.16
C GLY A 95 -3.65 -6.01 11.08
N HIS A 96 -3.97 -7.30 11.23
CA HIS A 96 -3.09 -8.22 11.95
C HIS A 96 -3.01 -9.59 11.29
N ASP A 97 -1.82 -10.20 11.29
CA ASP A 97 -1.59 -11.54 10.75
C ASP A 97 -2.12 -11.68 9.31
N ALA A 98 -1.81 -10.70 8.47
CA ALA A 98 -2.37 -10.55 7.12
C ALA A 98 -1.30 -10.59 6.04
N VAL A 99 -1.62 -11.19 4.89
CA VAL A 99 -0.78 -11.13 3.68
C VAL A 99 -1.62 -10.54 2.55
N ILE A 100 -1.16 -9.44 1.97
CA ILE A 100 -1.78 -8.82 0.80
C ILE A 100 -0.74 -8.78 -0.32
N ASP A 101 -0.92 -9.62 -1.32
CA ASP A 101 0.04 -9.87 -2.38
C ASP A 101 -0.46 -9.40 -3.75
N ALA A 102 -0.09 -8.17 -4.12
CA ALA A 102 -0.31 -7.64 -5.45
C ALA A 102 0.84 -7.97 -6.42
N GLY A 103 1.86 -8.73 -6.02
CA GLY A 103 3.09 -8.91 -6.77
C GLY A 103 2.93 -9.55 -8.16
N GLY A 104 1.85 -10.31 -8.39
CA GLY A 104 1.50 -10.82 -9.71
C GLY A 104 0.72 -9.82 -10.57
N GLY A 105 0.08 -8.83 -9.95
CA GLY A 105 -0.73 -7.82 -10.61
C GLY A 105 0.09 -6.62 -11.07
N HIS A 106 -0.13 -6.21 -12.32
CA HIS A 106 0.47 -5.00 -12.87
C HIS A 106 -0.24 -3.75 -12.34
N GLY A 107 0.52 -2.80 -11.79
CA GLY A 107 0.00 -1.47 -11.43
C GLY A 107 -1.02 -1.42 -10.28
N LEU A 108 -1.05 -2.46 -9.44
CA LEU A 108 -1.91 -2.55 -8.26
C LEU A 108 -1.13 -2.22 -6.99
N ASP A 109 -1.68 -1.36 -6.14
CA ASP A 109 -1.20 -1.25 -4.77
C ASP A 109 -1.66 -2.47 -3.95
N ALA A 110 -0.92 -2.85 -2.91
CA ALA A 110 -1.42 -3.89 -2.00
C ALA A 110 -2.55 -3.30 -1.12
N LEU A 111 -2.26 -2.16 -0.47
CA LEU A 111 -3.17 -1.49 0.45
C LEU A 111 -3.20 0.02 0.21
N ILE A 112 -4.40 0.56 -0.03
CA ILE A 112 -4.67 2.01 -0.02
C ILE A 112 -5.56 2.34 1.19
N VAL A 113 -5.19 3.35 1.97
CA VAL A 113 -5.97 3.83 3.11
C VAL A 113 -6.12 5.35 3.12
N GLY A 114 -7.28 5.83 3.56
CA GLY A 114 -7.53 7.25 3.82
C GLY A 114 -8.91 7.68 3.31
N ASN A 115 -9.30 8.93 3.57
CA ASN A 115 -10.71 9.31 3.55
C ASN A 115 -11.01 10.46 2.60
N ASP A 116 -12.08 10.31 1.81
CA ASP A 116 -12.60 11.34 0.91
C ASP A 116 -13.32 12.47 1.67
N ASP A 117 -13.74 12.21 2.91
CA ASP A 117 -14.52 13.15 3.75
C ASP A 117 -13.66 14.05 4.65
N GLY A 118 -12.33 13.98 4.52
CA GLY A 118 -11.38 14.78 5.30
C GLY A 118 -11.14 14.29 6.74
N ARG A 119 -11.81 13.22 7.21
CA ARG A 119 -11.45 12.58 8.48
C ARG A 119 -10.09 11.89 8.33
N LEU A 120 -9.28 11.88 9.39
CA LEU A 120 -7.95 11.28 9.34
C LEU A 120 -7.95 9.96 10.12
N PRO A 121 -7.90 8.78 9.46
CA PRO A 121 -7.94 7.51 10.16
C PRO A 121 -6.67 7.28 10.98
N VAL A 122 -6.79 6.51 12.06
CA VAL A 122 -5.63 5.90 12.73
C VAL A 122 -5.42 4.50 12.17
N VAL A 123 -4.23 4.21 11.66
CA VAL A 123 -3.89 2.94 11.01
C VAL A 123 -2.87 2.19 11.85
N THR A 124 -3.20 0.98 12.26
CA THR A 124 -2.31 0.06 12.98
C THR A 124 -2.19 -1.24 12.20
N LEU A 125 -0.97 -1.64 11.86
CA LEU A 125 -0.66 -2.86 11.11
C LEU A 125 0.37 -3.68 11.90
N GLU A 126 0.06 -4.93 12.22
CA GLU A 126 0.92 -5.79 13.03
C GLU A 126 1.08 -7.15 12.36
N ARG A 127 2.32 -7.66 12.21
CA ARG A 127 2.56 -8.95 11.53
C ARG A 127 1.89 -9.04 10.17
N VAL A 128 1.95 -7.96 9.39
CA VAL A 128 1.44 -7.94 8.02
C VAL A 128 2.56 -8.14 7.01
N LYS A 129 2.24 -8.77 5.89
CA LYS A 129 3.07 -8.79 4.69
C LYS A 129 2.35 -8.08 3.56
N LEU A 130 2.89 -6.97 3.08
CA LEU A 130 2.33 -6.22 1.95
C LEU A 130 3.29 -6.32 0.77
N ILE A 131 2.80 -6.73 -0.40
CA ILE A 131 3.59 -6.83 -1.63
C ILE A 131 2.89 -5.99 -2.68
N GLY A 132 3.52 -4.89 -3.09
CA GLY A 132 3.00 -4.04 -4.15
C GLY A 132 3.05 -4.73 -5.51
N GLY A 133 2.20 -4.31 -6.43
CA GLY A 133 2.21 -4.79 -7.80
C GLY A 133 3.41 -4.28 -8.59
N TRP A 134 3.76 -4.99 -9.66
CA TRP A 134 4.86 -4.58 -10.49
C TRP A 134 4.41 -3.54 -11.53
N ASN A 135 5.21 -2.49 -11.75
CA ASN A 135 4.99 -1.54 -12.84
C ASN A 135 6.17 -1.60 -13.84
N ASN A 136 5.82 -1.72 -15.11
CA ASN A 136 6.72 -1.93 -16.24
C ASN A 136 6.75 -0.74 -17.21
N TRP A 137 5.90 0.28 -16.96
CA TRP A 137 5.78 1.44 -17.83
C TRP A 137 6.86 2.48 -17.51
N PRO A 138 7.45 3.13 -18.52
CA PRO A 138 8.20 4.35 -18.27
C PRO A 138 7.25 5.31 -17.55
N TYR A 139 7.76 6.02 -16.55
CA TYR A 139 7.06 6.96 -15.65
C TYR A 139 6.23 8.07 -16.33
N GLU A 140 6.07 8.03 -17.66
CA GLU A 140 5.54 9.10 -18.51
C GLU A 140 4.00 9.13 -18.57
N GLU A 141 3.27 8.09 -18.15
CA GLU A 141 1.79 8.10 -18.10
C GLU A 141 1.23 7.69 -16.72
N GLY A 142 1.53 8.51 -15.71
CA GLY A 142 0.54 9.07 -14.78
C GLY A 142 -0.29 8.23 -13.80
N GLU A 143 -0.64 6.96 -14.01
CA GLU A 143 -1.86 6.43 -13.36
C GLU A 143 -1.74 5.11 -12.57
N TYR A 144 -0.65 4.35 -12.73
CA TYR A 144 -0.51 3.06 -12.05
C TYR A 144 0.62 3.08 -11.00
N HIS A 145 0.22 2.97 -9.74
CA HIS A 145 1.12 2.87 -8.60
C HIS A 145 1.12 1.40 -8.13
N GLY A 146 2.32 0.86 -7.97
CA GLY A 146 2.56 -0.54 -7.59
C GLY A 146 3.09 -0.63 -6.16
N ASP A 147 2.52 0.20 -5.28
CA ASP A 147 3.05 0.45 -3.95
C ASP A 147 2.53 -0.62 -2.97
N ALA A 148 3.35 -1.03 -2.01
CA ALA A 148 2.88 -1.99 -1.02
C ALA A 148 1.90 -1.33 -0.03
N LEU A 149 2.10 -0.05 0.28
CA LEU A 149 1.18 0.76 1.07
C LEU A 149 1.11 2.18 0.51
N GLN A 150 -0.10 2.72 0.35
CA GLN A 150 -0.33 4.10 -0.05
C GLN A 150 -1.35 4.80 0.87
N ASP A 151 -1.03 6.02 1.28
CA ASP A 151 -2.01 6.95 1.84
C ASP A 151 -2.85 7.61 0.72
N TYR A 152 -4.11 7.93 1.02
CA TYR A 152 -5.01 8.56 0.07
C TYR A 152 -5.88 9.58 0.78
N MET A 153 -5.69 10.87 0.46
CA MET A 153 -6.39 11.98 1.11
C MET A 153 -6.15 12.10 2.63
N GLY A 154 -5.09 11.47 3.14
CA GLY A 154 -4.55 11.73 4.48
C GLY A 154 -4.94 10.69 5.50
N VAL A 155 -4.08 10.54 6.50
CA VAL A 155 -4.15 9.54 7.56
C VAL A 155 -3.57 10.15 8.81
N LYS A 156 -4.23 10.07 9.96
CA LYS A 156 -3.73 10.72 11.17
C LYS A 156 -2.38 10.13 11.56
N SER A 157 -2.30 8.82 11.63
CA SER A 157 -1.05 8.14 11.97
C SER A 157 -1.00 6.72 11.44
N PHE A 158 0.21 6.28 11.10
CA PHE A 158 0.54 4.89 10.86
C PHE A 158 1.38 4.34 12.00
N THR A 159 1.00 3.18 12.51
CA THR A 159 1.84 2.33 13.36
C THR A 159 1.96 0.97 12.71
N ILE A 160 3.18 0.58 12.31
CA ILE A 160 3.45 -0.69 11.64
C ILE A 160 4.48 -1.46 12.45
N THR A 161 4.13 -2.65 12.91
CA THR A 161 4.98 -3.47 13.77
C THR A 161 5.17 -4.89 13.25
N ASP A 162 6.37 -5.44 13.41
CA ASP A 162 6.71 -6.85 13.12
C ASP A 162 6.31 -7.31 11.71
N SER A 163 6.46 -6.43 10.72
CA SER A 163 5.87 -6.58 9.39
C SER A 163 6.91 -6.60 8.27
N VAL A 164 6.54 -7.17 7.13
CA VAL A 164 7.36 -7.22 5.91
C VAL A 164 6.69 -6.44 4.80
N ILE A 165 7.41 -5.49 4.20
CA ILE A 165 6.90 -4.66 3.10
C ILE A 165 7.77 -4.92 1.87
N VAL A 166 7.19 -5.47 0.81
CA VAL A 166 7.90 -5.80 -0.42
C VAL A 166 7.58 -4.77 -1.50
N ALA A 167 8.56 -3.93 -1.80
CA ALA A 167 8.47 -2.87 -2.79
C ALA A 167 8.75 -3.43 -4.19
N ASN A 168 7.72 -3.52 -5.04
CA ASN A 168 7.88 -3.66 -6.48
C ASN A 168 7.85 -2.30 -7.21
N ASN A 169 7.23 -1.28 -6.62
CA ASN A 169 7.43 0.13 -6.98
C ASN A 169 7.96 0.87 -5.74
N THR A 170 7.08 1.33 -4.85
CA THR A 170 7.42 1.92 -3.53
C THR A 170 7.01 0.98 -2.40
N GLY A 171 7.77 0.94 -1.31
CA GLY A 171 7.37 0.22 -0.10
C GLY A 171 6.17 0.90 0.56
N PHE A 172 6.36 2.14 0.99
CA PHE A 172 5.30 2.98 1.53
C PHE A 172 5.33 4.36 0.86
N PHE A 173 4.27 4.68 0.14
CA PHE A 173 4.03 6.00 -0.42
C PHE A 173 3.13 6.83 0.50
N ALA A 174 3.59 8.02 0.89
CA ALA A 174 2.75 9.02 1.53
C ALA A 174 2.89 10.39 0.81
N ASP A 175 1.77 10.99 0.41
CA ASP A 175 1.76 12.36 -0.13
C ASP A 175 1.46 13.37 0.99
N PRO A 176 2.42 14.18 1.44
CA PRO A 176 2.23 15.24 2.42
C PRO A 176 1.37 16.42 1.94
N GLN A 177 0.82 16.41 0.71
CA GLN A 177 -0.38 17.22 0.40
C GLN A 177 -1.56 16.84 1.29
N HIS A 178 -1.57 15.60 1.76
CA HIS A 178 -2.53 15.09 2.69
C HIS A 178 -1.86 14.97 4.07
N PRO A 179 -2.56 15.37 5.14
CA PRO A 179 -1.95 15.36 6.46
C PRO A 179 -1.67 13.93 6.89
N VAL A 180 -0.39 13.66 7.19
CA VAL A 180 0.05 12.48 7.94
C VAL A 180 0.76 12.92 9.18
N GLU A 181 0.17 12.81 10.36
CA GLU A 181 0.79 13.42 11.56
C GLU A 181 2.02 12.65 12.04
N ARG A 182 1.95 11.31 11.98
CA ARG A 182 2.99 10.43 12.50
C ARG A 182 3.08 9.10 11.75
N ILE A 183 4.29 8.62 11.54
CA ILE A 183 4.60 7.28 11.05
C ILE A 183 5.51 6.60 12.08
N THR A 184 5.10 5.45 12.61
CA THR A 184 5.89 4.63 13.53
C THR A 184 6.12 3.26 12.92
N LEU A 185 7.38 2.89 12.73
CA LEU A 185 7.80 1.60 12.19
C LEU A 185 8.65 0.88 13.24
N LYS A 186 8.24 -0.32 13.65
CA LYS A 186 8.95 -1.13 14.63
C LYS A 186 9.16 -2.56 14.14
N ASN A 187 10.39 -3.06 14.12
CA ASN A 187 10.72 -4.40 13.61
C ASN A 187 10.18 -4.61 12.17
N VAL A 188 10.26 -3.59 11.33
CA VAL A 188 9.77 -3.64 9.94
C VAL A 188 10.91 -3.96 9.00
N ARG A 189 10.70 -4.91 8.09
CA ARG A 189 11.66 -5.23 7.02
C ARG A 189 11.09 -4.83 5.67
N PHE A 190 11.80 -3.94 4.99
CA PHE A 190 11.59 -3.63 3.59
C PHE A 190 12.41 -4.59 2.73
N GLU A 191 11.75 -5.20 1.75
CA GLU A 191 12.37 -6.03 0.72
C GLU A 191 12.08 -5.41 -0.64
N TYR A 192 12.93 -5.72 -1.63
CA TYR A 192 12.67 -5.37 -3.01
C TYR A 192 12.24 -6.61 -3.77
N GLY A 193 11.15 -6.49 -4.53
CA GLY A 193 10.79 -7.54 -5.48
C GLY A 193 11.62 -7.45 -6.76
N VAL A 194 11.31 -8.35 -7.70
CA VAL A 194 12.14 -8.67 -8.89
C VAL A 194 12.46 -7.42 -9.73
N LYS A 195 11.59 -6.40 -9.71
CA LYS A 195 11.70 -5.22 -10.58
C LYS A 195 11.26 -3.93 -9.88
N SER A 196 11.85 -3.67 -8.72
CA SER A 196 11.72 -2.41 -7.98
C SER A 196 12.26 -1.21 -8.77
N SER A 197 11.77 -0.01 -8.49
CA SER A 197 12.36 1.27 -8.92
C SER A 197 12.29 2.36 -7.84
N GLY A 198 11.67 2.07 -6.69
CA GLY A 198 11.30 3.08 -5.70
C GLY A 198 11.87 2.87 -4.30
N TYR A 199 11.38 3.71 -3.40
CA TYR A 199 11.91 3.93 -2.07
C TYR A 199 11.25 3.02 -1.04
N ALA A 200 11.93 2.72 0.06
CA ALA A 200 11.31 2.05 1.21
C ALA A 200 10.18 2.91 1.79
N LEU A 201 10.44 4.21 1.97
CA LEU A 201 9.45 5.22 2.34
C LEU A 201 9.60 6.43 1.41
N TYR A 202 8.53 6.80 0.71
CA TYR A 202 8.52 7.92 -0.23
C TYR A 202 7.55 9.00 0.25
N LEU A 203 8.08 10.15 0.67
CA LEU A 203 7.30 11.30 1.12
C LEU A 203 7.27 12.35 0.00
N LYS A 204 6.29 12.24 -0.90
CA LYS A 204 6.25 13.05 -2.12
C LYS A 204 5.41 14.30 -1.94
N ASN A 205 6.01 15.42 -1.60
CA ASN A 205 5.24 16.66 -1.67
C ASN A 205 5.01 17.12 -3.12
N THR A 206 3.79 16.91 -3.62
CA THR A 206 3.38 17.34 -4.97
C THR A 206 2.99 18.83 -5.03
N ASN A 207 2.82 19.52 -3.89
CA ASN A 207 2.59 20.96 -3.82
C ASN A 207 3.78 21.67 -3.15
N ALA A 208 4.61 22.38 -3.92
CA ALA A 208 5.81 23.09 -3.47
C ALA A 208 5.57 24.20 -2.40
N LYS A 209 4.40 24.27 -1.75
CA LYS A 209 4.10 25.18 -0.64
C LYS A 209 4.01 24.50 0.73
N SER A 210 3.93 23.17 0.81
CA SER A 210 3.90 22.45 2.08
C SER A 210 5.32 22.10 2.55
N THR A 211 5.75 22.62 3.69
CA THR A 211 7.02 22.23 4.33
C THR A 211 6.81 21.15 5.39
N TYR A 212 5.64 20.52 5.38
CA TYR A 212 5.26 19.58 6.42
C TYR A 212 6.02 18.26 6.27
N VAL A 213 6.70 17.87 7.35
CA VAL A 213 7.34 16.56 7.50
C VAL A 213 6.63 15.85 8.68
N PRO A 214 6.09 14.64 8.49
CA PRO A 214 5.51 13.86 9.58
C PRO A 214 6.56 13.56 10.64
N GLU A 215 6.14 13.37 11.90
CA GLU A 215 7.01 12.70 12.86
C GLU A 215 7.20 11.24 12.42
N ILE A 216 8.45 10.80 12.25
CA ILE A 216 8.80 9.44 11.85
C ILE A 216 9.60 8.79 12.97
N VAL A 217 9.15 7.64 13.45
CA VAL A 217 9.85 6.85 14.46
C VAL A 217 10.24 5.51 13.85
N LEU A 218 11.54 5.21 13.86
CA LEU A 218 12.14 4.01 13.29
C LEU A 218 12.82 3.20 14.41
N GLU A 219 12.27 2.03 14.73
CA GLU A 219 12.84 1.10 15.71
C GLU A 219 13.12 -0.24 15.03
N ASN A 220 14.40 -0.64 14.91
CA ASN A 220 14.78 -1.91 14.28
C ASN A 220 14.17 -2.08 12.87
N VAL A 221 14.26 -1.04 12.05
CA VAL A 221 13.82 -1.07 10.66
C VAL A 221 14.98 -1.52 9.78
N SER A 222 14.72 -2.41 8.83
CA SER A 222 15.74 -2.86 7.88
C SER A 222 15.26 -2.77 6.44
N VAL A 223 16.19 -2.58 5.52
CA VAL A 223 15.97 -2.63 4.08
C VAL A 223 16.97 -3.62 3.47
N ARG A 224 16.47 -4.56 2.68
CA ARG A 224 17.33 -5.49 1.93
C ARG A 224 18.08 -4.73 0.85
N GLU A 225 19.40 -4.85 0.78
CA GLU A 225 20.19 -4.21 -0.27
C GLU A 225 19.83 -4.83 -1.63
N ARG A 226 19.68 -3.99 -2.65
CA ARG A 226 19.40 -4.43 -4.02
C ARG A 226 20.67 -4.28 -4.84
N HIS A 227 21.20 -5.41 -5.34
CA HIS A 227 22.39 -5.44 -6.18
C HIS A 227 22.09 -5.13 -7.66
N GLU A 228 20.84 -5.28 -8.11
CA GLU A 228 20.44 -5.05 -9.50
C GLU A 228 19.69 -3.73 -9.67
N CYS A 229 20.44 -2.64 -9.82
CA CYS A 229 19.91 -1.49 -10.53
C CYS A 229 19.81 -1.84 -12.02
N ILE A 230 18.62 -2.31 -12.41
CA ILE A 230 18.21 -2.48 -13.80
C ILE A 230 18.54 -1.14 -14.50
N PHE A 231 19.37 -1.18 -15.56
CA PHE A 231 19.98 -0.06 -16.31
C PHE A 231 21.43 0.36 -15.96
N GLY A 232 22.24 -0.50 -15.33
CA GLY A 232 23.71 -0.39 -15.41
C GLY A 232 24.32 0.87 -14.79
N ARG A 233 23.65 1.45 -13.78
CA ARG A 233 24.16 2.54 -12.95
C ARG A 233 24.18 2.09 -11.49
N GLU A 234 25.15 2.57 -10.73
CA GLU A 234 25.18 2.42 -9.27
C GLU A 234 23.85 2.89 -8.68
N CYS A 235 23.29 2.10 -7.76
CA CYS A 235 22.07 2.48 -7.07
C CYS A 235 22.37 3.70 -6.18
N PRO A 236 21.73 4.87 -6.41
CA PRO A 236 21.93 6.01 -5.54
C PRO A 236 21.47 5.63 -4.14
N ALA A 237 22.22 6.07 -3.11
CA ALA A 237 21.88 5.84 -1.70
C ALA A 237 20.43 6.24 -1.34
N GLU A 238 19.85 7.11 -2.16
CA GLU A 238 18.46 7.53 -2.17
C GLU A 238 17.46 6.37 -2.23
N MET A 239 17.71 5.28 -2.99
CA MET A 239 16.74 4.18 -3.12
C MET A 239 16.51 3.41 -1.81
N TYR A 240 17.49 3.43 -0.90
CA TYR A 240 17.43 2.78 0.43
C TYR A 240 16.82 3.70 1.50
N SER A 241 16.42 4.90 1.12
CA SER A 241 16.20 6.02 2.03
C SER A 241 14.73 6.42 2.09
N VAL A 242 14.32 7.06 3.20
CA VAL A 242 13.19 7.98 3.23
C VAL A 242 13.49 9.10 2.24
N HIS A 243 12.74 9.21 1.14
CA HIS A 243 12.82 10.39 0.28
C HIS A 243 11.98 11.49 0.94
N PRO A 244 12.60 12.54 1.52
CA PRO A 244 11.85 13.64 2.10
C PRO A 244 11.21 14.48 0.98
N PRO A 245 10.24 15.37 1.28
CA PRO A 245 9.71 16.33 0.31
C PRO A 245 10.82 16.99 -0.50
N LYS A 246 10.59 17.30 -1.80
CA LYS A 246 11.59 17.90 -2.73
C LYS A 246 12.33 19.15 -2.21
N GLN A 247 11.87 19.74 -1.11
CA GLN A 247 12.44 20.91 -0.44
C GLN A 247 13.46 20.57 0.66
N HIS A 248 13.57 19.30 1.05
CA HIS A 248 14.55 18.79 2.03
C HIS A 248 15.48 17.70 1.45
N PRO A 249 16.05 17.83 0.24
CA PRO A 249 16.80 16.74 -0.42
C PRO A 249 18.16 16.40 0.24
N LYS A 250 18.44 16.92 1.44
CA LYS A 250 19.71 16.77 2.14
C LYS A 250 19.43 16.32 3.57
N GLY A 251 20.19 15.34 4.05
CA GLY A 251 20.14 14.93 5.45
C GLY A 251 20.35 13.45 5.71
N ALA A 252 20.17 12.56 4.71
CA ALA A 252 20.47 11.14 4.89
C ALA A 252 21.99 10.92 4.95
N VAL A 253 22.47 10.26 6.00
CA VAL A 253 23.88 9.91 6.22
C VAL A 253 23.98 8.41 6.44
N ARG A 254 24.77 7.72 5.61
CA ARG A 254 25.12 6.31 5.82
C ARG A 254 26.30 6.21 6.78
N ARG A 255 26.18 5.37 7.81
CA ARG A 255 27.23 5.04 8.80
C ARG A 255 27.31 3.52 8.93
N GLY A 256 28.24 2.90 8.22
CA GLY A 256 28.31 1.44 8.13
C GLY A 256 27.10 0.86 7.40
N ASP A 257 26.37 -0.03 8.06
CA ASP A 257 25.13 -0.62 7.57
C ASP A 257 23.88 0.20 7.93
N GLU A 258 24.00 1.35 8.59
CA GLU A 258 22.85 2.18 8.95
C GLU A 258 22.73 3.43 8.06
N VAL A 259 21.50 3.84 7.77
CA VAL A 259 21.14 5.11 7.13
C VAL A 259 20.24 5.90 8.08
N CYS A 260 20.66 7.12 8.43
CA CYS A 260 19.99 7.99 9.40
C CYS A 260 19.77 9.38 8.81
N TRP A 261 18.89 10.21 9.42
CA TRP A 261 18.61 11.57 8.98
C TRP A 261 18.94 12.63 10.05
N PRO A 262 20.23 12.85 10.41
CA PRO A 262 20.61 13.78 11.48
C PRO A 262 20.16 15.23 11.27
N GLU A 263 19.92 15.66 10.04
CA GLU A 263 19.45 17.02 9.73
C GLU A 263 17.92 17.18 9.77
N LEU A 264 17.17 16.09 9.98
CA LEU A 264 15.71 16.08 10.07
C LEU A 264 15.28 15.57 11.46
N PRO A 265 15.10 16.46 12.46
CA PRO A 265 14.77 16.05 13.83
C PRO A 265 13.41 15.35 13.96
N GLU A 266 12.54 15.48 12.96
CA GLU A 266 11.27 14.77 12.84
C GLU A 266 11.46 13.27 12.62
N ILE A 267 12.61 12.84 12.08
CA ILE A 267 12.95 11.44 11.82
C ILE A 267 13.85 10.92 12.95
N LYS A 268 13.26 10.10 13.81
CA LYS A 268 13.92 9.47 14.95
C LYS A 268 14.30 8.03 14.60
N GLY A 269 15.60 7.72 14.70
CA GLY A 269 16.14 6.39 14.41
C GLY A 269 16.78 6.27 13.03
N CYS A 270 17.12 5.05 12.67
CA CYS A 270 17.85 4.73 11.44
C CYS A 270 17.27 3.47 10.78
N VAL A 271 17.52 3.31 9.48
CA VAL A 271 17.25 2.08 8.73
C VAL A 271 18.54 1.31 8.56
N ARG A 272 18.53 0.01 8.86
CA ARG A 272 19.66 -0.88 8.61
C ARG A 272 19.58 -1.49 7.21
N VAL A 273 20.62 -1.33 6.42
CA VAL A 273 20.82 -1.97 5.11
C VAL A 273 21.38 -3.37 5.33
N VAL A 274 20.68 -4.39 4.84
CA VAL A 274 21.04 -5.80 5.03
C VAL A 274 21.36 -6.41 3.66
N GLY A 275 22.58 -6.91 3.49
CA GLY A 275 23.02 -7.55 2.24
C GLY A 275 22.28 -8.87 1.91
N ASP A 276 22.42 -9.32 0.67
CA ASP A 276 21.99 -10.64 0.21
C ASP A 276 22.94 -11.71 0.78
N ASN A 277 22.53 -12.44 1.81
CA ASN A 277 23.18 -13.69 2.21
C ASN A 277 22.54 -14.88 1.48
#